data_AF-A0A316GBE5-F1
#
_entry.id   AF-A0A316GBE5-F1
#
_cell.length_a   1.000
_cell.length_b   1.000
_cell.length_c   1.000
_cell.angle_alpha   90.00
_cell.angle_beta   90.00
_cell.angle_gamma   90.00
#
_symmetry.space_group_name_H-M   'P 1'
#
loop_
_entity.id
_entity.type
_entity.pdbx_description
1 polymer ?
#
loop_
_entity_poly.entity_id
_entity_poly.type
_entity_poly.pdbx_seq_one_letter_code
_entity_poly.pdbx_strand_id
1 'polypeptide(L)'
;MLEGTSPEGAHYYPAFPWTTYARMRDADVADLWTFMATLPPQDRADVPHEVGFPFNIRASLGGWKLLFADDDWVMPADTPELERGRYLVEALGHCAECHTPRNALGGPDKTLWMAGAPNPAGEGKIPGLRQGQLDWSAEDIAYYLESGFTPDFDSAGGQMAEVVENMSKLAPEDRAAIAAYVKALPPVQ
;
A
#
# COMPACT_ATOMS: atom_id res chain seq x y z
N MET A 1 -14.73 -2.04 8.60
CA MET A 1 -13.82 -1.67 7.49
C MET A 1 -12.53 -2.46 7.53
N LEU A 2 -11.88 -2.61 8.69
CA LEU A 2 -10.57 -3.27 8.80
C LEU A 2 -10.60 -4.79 8.62
N GLU A 3 -11.71 -5.43 8.98
CA GLU A 3 -11.83 -6.89 8.93
C GLU A 3 -12.17 -7.47 7.56
N GLY A 4 -12.44 -6.66 6.52
CA GLY A 4 -12.81 -7.19 5.21
C GLY A 4 -14.07 -8.09 5.23
N THR A 5 -15.03 -7.79 6.11
CA THR A 5 -16.30 -8.54 6.24
C THR A 5 -17.48 -7.57 6.25
N SER A 6 -18.56 -7.91 5.54
CA SER A 6 -19.78 -7.10 5.47
C SER A 6 -20.58 -7.16 6.78
N PRO A 7 -21.51 -6.21 7.01
CA PRO A 7 -22.41 -6.27 8.16
C PRO A 7 -23.21 -7.58 8.24
N GLU A 8 -23.47 -8.22 7.11
CA GLU A 8 -24.18 -9.50 6.98
C GLU A 8 -23.24 -10.72 7.11
N GLY A 9 -21.94 -10.51 7.36
CA GLY A 9 -20.96 -11.57 7.57
C GLY A 9 -20.28 -12.11 6.30
N ALA A 10 -20.50 -11.49 5.14
CA ALA A 10 -19.86 -11.93 3.90
C ALA A 10 -18.42 -11.40 3.79
N HIS A 11 -17.45 -12.26 3.43
CA HIS A 11 -16.08 -11.81 3.16
C HIS A 11 -16.02 -10.92 1.91
N TYR A 12 -15.36 -9.76 2.03
CA TYR A 12 -15.01 -8.89 0.90
C TYR A 12 -13.78 -9.41 0.18
N TYR A 13 -13.78 -9.30 -1.16
CA TYR A 13 -12.56 -9.50 -1.94
C TYR A 13 -11.57 -8.38 -1.60
N PRO A 14 -10.26 -8.65 -1.50
CA PRO A 14 -9.24 -7.65 -1.23
C PRO A 14 -8.90 -6.79 -2.45
N ALA A 15 -9.89 -6.44 -3.28
CA ALA A 15 -9.73 -5.48 -4.38
C ALA A 15 -9.54 -4.05 -3.84
N PHE A 16 -10.18 -3.75 -2.72
CA PHE A 16 -9.79 -2.66 -1.84
C PHE A 16 -8.79 -3.22 -0.81
N PRO A 17 -7.63 -2.58 -0.56
CA PRO A 17 -6.54 -3.12 0.26
C PRO A 17 -6.82 -3.02 1.76
N TRP A 18 -7.97 -3.51 2.20
CA TRP A 18 -8.40 -3.46 3.59
C TRP A 18 -7.44 -4.22 4.53
N THR A 19 -6.72 -5.24 4.04
CA THR A 19 -5.68 -5.96 4.79
C THR A 19 -4.51 -5.05 5.18
N THR A 20 -4.24 -4.04 4.35
CA THR A 20 -3.16 -3.08 4.56
C THR A 20 -3.64 -1.98 5.49
N TYR A 21 -4.85 -1.47 5.24
CA TYR A 21 -5.51 -0.50 6.12
C TYR A 21 -5.87 -1.04 7.51
N ALA A 22 -5.86 -2.36 7.73
CA ALA A 22 -6.00 -2.96 9.07
C ALA A 22 -4.97 -2.42 10.07
N ARG A 23 -3.82 -1.93 9.60
CA ARG A 23 -2.76 -1.29 10.41
C ARG A 23 -3.04 0.17 10.78
N MET A 24 -4.12 0.76 10.27
CA MET A 24 -4.50 2.13 10.60
C MET A 24 -4.97 2.24 12.04
N ARG A 25 -4.72 3.40 12.66
CA ARG A 25 -5.29 3.74 13.95
C ARG A 25 -6.81 3.88 13.80
N ASP A 26 -7.56 3.35 14.77
CA ASP A 26 -9.02 3.43 14.79
C ASP A 26 -9.56 4.87 14.63
N ALA A 27 -8.87 5.85 15.21
CA ALA A 27 -9.22 7.26 15.09
C ALA A 27 -9.13 7.77 13.65
N ASP A 28 -8.08 7.43 12.92
CA ASP A 28 -7.91 7.86 11.52
C ASP A 28 -8.98 7.21 10.62
N VAL A 29 -9.34 5.96 10.90
CA VAL A 29 -10.42 5.25 10.20
C VAL A 29 -11.77 5.92 10.46
N ALA A 30 -12.04 6.32 11.72
CA ALA A 30 -13.26 7.02 12.09
C ALA A 30 -13.34 8.43 11.45
N ASP A 31 -12.23 9.15 11.38
CA ASP A 31 -12.15 10.46 10.75
C ASP A 31 -12.40 10.37 9.24
N LEU A 32 -11.77 9.39 8.56
CA LEU A 32 -12.03 9.12 7.14
C LEU A 32 -13.48 8.72 6.90
N TRP A 33 -14.06 7.85 7.74
CA TRP A 33 -15.45 7.47 7.63
C TRP A 33 -16.38 8.69 7.73
N THR A 34 -16.12 9.55 8.72
CA THR A 34 -16.90 10.76 8.96
C THR A 34 -16.78 11.72 7.78
N PHE A 35 -15.58 11.91 7.23
CA PHE A 35 -15.37 12.71 6.03
C PHE A 35 -16.11 12.14 4.82
N MET A 36 -16.01 10.84 4.55
CA MET A 36 -16.70 10.19 3.44
C MET A 36 -18.22 10.32 3.55
N ALA A 37 -18.76 10.28 4.78
CA ALA A 37 -20.19 10.50 5.03
C ALA A 37 -20.66 11.94 4.72
N THR A 38 -19.76 12.91 4.56
CA THR A 38 -20.11 14.28 4.13
C THR A 38 -20.21 14.45 2.62
N LEU A 39 -19.68 13.50 1.85
CA LEU A 39 -19.66 13.59 0.38
C LEU A 39 -21.07 13.34 -0.19
N PRO A 40 -21.44 13.99 -1.30
CA PRO A 40 -22.73 13.76 -1.94
C PRO A 40 -22.83 12.31 -2.42
N PRO A 41 -24.02 11.68 -2.31
CA PRO A 41 -24.24 10.35 -2.85
C PRO A 41 -24.11 10.37 -4.37
N GLN A 42 -23.69 9.25 -4.95
CA GLN A 42 -23.58 9.08 -6.39
C GLN A 42 -24.79 8.28 -6.88
N ASP A 43 -25.58 8.83 -7.81
CA ASP A 43 -26.84 8.21 -8.28
C ASP A 43 -26.65 6.97 -9.18
N ARG A 44 -25.43 6.43 -9.29
CA ARG A 44 -25.18 5.21 -10.06
C ARG A 44 -25.50 4.00 -9.20
N ALA A 45 -26.32 3.11 -9.75
CA ALA A 45 -26.57 1.82 -9.12
C ALA A 45 -25.31 0.96 -9.10
N ASP A 46 -25.13 0.23 -8.00
CA ASP A 46 -24.10 -0.79 -7.86
C ASP A 46 -24.30 -1.90 -8.90
N VAL A 47 -23.21 -2.35 -9.51
CA VAL A 47 -23.24 -3.47 -10.46
C VAL A 47 -22.85 -4.75 -9.72
N PRO A 48 -23.54 -5.88 -9.95
CA PRO A 48 -23.13 -7.17 -9.41
C PRO A 48 -21.67 -7.48 -9.75
N HIS A 49 -20.94 -8.09 -8.82
CA HIS A 49 -19.56 -8.49 -9.07
C HIS A 49 -19.53 -9.70 -10.02
N GLU A 50 -18.87 -9.57 -11.17
CA GLU A 50 -18.66 -10.66 -12.12
C GLU A 50 -17.36 -11.41 -11.81
N VAL A 51 -17.35 -12.15 -10.70
CA VAL A 51 -16.21 -13.01 -10.34
C VAL A 51 -16.51 -14.44 -10.82
N GLY A 52 -15.62 -15.00 -11.65
CA GLY A 52 -15.75 -16.36 -12.18
C GLY A 52 -15.34 -17.45 -11.19
N PHE A 53 -15.70 -18.70 -11.49
CA PHE A 53 -15.18 -19.87 -10.77
C PHE A 53 -13.67 -20.02 -10.99
N PRO A 54 -12.88 -20.42 -9.96
CA PRO A 54 -13.31 -20.80 -8.60
C PRO A 54 -13.38 -19.62 -7.62
N PHE A 55 -13.00 -18.41 -8.04
CA PHE A 55 -12.90 -17.24 -7.18
C PHE A 55 -14.25 -16.75 -6.64
N ASN A 56 -15.37 -17.12 -7.27
CA ASN A 56 -16.72 -16.81 -6.81
C ASN A 56 -17.11 -17.49 -5.48
N ILE A 57 -16.37 -18.51 -5.03
CA ILE A 57 -16.64 -19.21 -3.77
C ILE A 57 -16.14 -18.35 -2.61
N ARG A 58 -16.99 -17.43 -2.12
CA ARG A 58 -16.64 -16.48 -1.03
C ARG A 58 -16.09 -17.11 0.24
N ALA A 59 -16.49 -18.34 0.58
CA ALA A 59 -15.96 -19.04 1.74
C ALA A 59 -14.44 -19.30 1.63
N SER A 60 -13.90 -19.45 0.41
CA SER A 60 -12.46 -19.61 0.19
C SER A 60 -11.66 -18.39 0.67
N LEU A 61 -12.25 -17.19 0.62
CA LEU A 61 -11.63 -15.98 1.15
C LEU A 61 -11.40 -16.10 2.65
N GLY A 62 -12.28 -16.76 3.42
CA GLY A 62 -12.06 -16.96 4.85
C GLY A 62 -10.74 -17.69 5.14
N GLY A 63 -10.43 -18.72 4.36
CA GLY A 63 -9.14 -19.42 4.43
C GLY A 63 -7.96 -18.54 4.00
N TRP A 64 -8.12 -17.77 2.93
CA TRP A 64 -7.10 -16.82 2.48
C TRP A 64 -6.80 -15.74 3.53
N LYS A 65 -7.84 -15.21 4.19
CA LYS A 65 -7.71 -14.22 5.26
C LYS A 65 -6.90 -14.78 6.44
N LEU A 66 -7.17 -16.02 6.86
CA LEU A 66 -6.41 -16.66 7.94
C LEU A 66 -4.90 -16.77 7.65
N LEU A 67 -4.51 -16.76 6.38
CA LEU A 67 -3.10 -16.87 5.98
C LEU A 67 -2.42 -15.51 5.81
N PHE A 68 -3.15 -14.46 5.43
CA PHE A 68 -2.56 -13.21 4.93
C PHE A 68 -3.13 -11.91 5.51
N ALA A 69 -4.25 -11.98 6.23
CA ALA A 69 -4.88 -10.80 6.83
C ALA A 69 -4.48 -10.68 8.31
N ASP A 70 -3.34 -10.05 8.54
CA ASP A 70 -2.87 -9.59 9.85
C ASP A 70 -2.62 -8.08 9.85
N ASP A 71 -2.67 -7.48 11.02
CA ASP A 71 -2.35 -6.08 11.30
C ASP A 71 -0.91 -5.89 11.82
N ASP A 72 -0.07 -6.94 11.69
CA ASP A 72 1.33 -6.88 12.11
C ASP A 72 2.15 -5.99 11.18
N TRP A 73 2.99 -5.14 11.78
CA TRP A 73 4.02 -4.40 11.07
C TRP A 73 5.10 -5.34 10.54
N VAL A 74 5.56 -5.13 9.31
CA VAL A 74 6.59 -5.98 8.72
C VAL A 74 8.00 -5.53 9.13
N MET A 75 8.26 -4.23 9.08
CA MET A 75 9.54 -3.68 9.54
C MET A 75 9.44 -3.21 10.99
N PRO A 76 10.48 -3.40 11.82
CA PRO A 76 10.58 -2.71 13.09
C PRO A 76 10.76 -1.20 12.86
N ALA A 77 10.40 -0.41 13.87
CA ALA A 77 10.60 1.03 13.87
C ALA A 77 10.98 1.46 15.29
N ASP A 78 12.26 1.78 15.48
CA ASP A 78 12.84 2.02 16.81
C ASP A 78 12.95 3.52 17.14
N THR A 79 12.52 4.39 16.22
CA THR A 79 12.52 5.84 16.40
C THR A 79 11.16 6.42 15.99
N PRO A 80 10.73 7.57 16.56
CA PRO A 80 9.45 8.19 16.18
C PRO A 80 9.34 8.52 14.69
N GLU A 81 10.46 8.85 14.04
CA GLU A 81 10.52 9.10 12.60
C GLU A 81 10.26 7.83 11.80
N LEU A 82 10.90 6.71 12.17
CA LEU A 82 10.64 5.42 11.53
C LEU A 82 9.24 4.89 11.83
N GLU A 83 8.69 5.16 13.01
CA GLU A 83 7.31 4.79 13.34
C GLU A 83 6.32 5.54 12.45
N ARG A 84 6.55 6.85 12.25
CA ARG A 84 5.74 7.68 11.36
C ARG A 84 5.87 7.22 9.91
N GLY A 85 7.10 6.98 9.44
CA GLY A 85 7.37 6.47 8.10
C GLY A 85 6.73 5.12 7.85
N ARG A 86 6.88 4.18 8.79
CA ARG A 86 6.24 2.86 8.73
C ARG A 86 4.72 2.97 8.64
N TYR A 87 4.10 3.83 9.44
CA TYR A 87 2.67 4.06 9.39
C TYR A 87 2.21 4.60 8.02
N LEU A 88 2.95 5.56 7.45
CA LEU A 88 2.64 6.14 6.15
C LEU A 88 2.89 5.15 5.00
N VAL A 89 3.93 4.31 5.07
CA VAL A 89 4.32 3.41 3.98
C VAL A 89 3.57 2.08 4.02
N GLU A 90 3.50 1.42 5.18
CA GLU A 90 2.90 0.09 5.33
C GLU A 90 1.38 0.12 5.52
N ALA A 91 0.79 1.22 6.00
CA ALA A 91 -0.65 1.32 6.21
C ALA A 91 -1.31 2.29 5.21
N LEU A 92 -1.09 3.60 5.35
CA LEU A 92 -1.85 4.61 4.61
C LEU A 92 -1.51 4.66 3.11
N GLY A 93 -0.23 4.61 2.77
CA GLY A 93 0.26 4.67 1.40
C GLY A 93 0.41 3.29 0.75
N HIS A 94 0.21 2.22 1.51
CA HIS A 94 0.16 0.82 1.05
C HIS A 94 1.21 0.47 -0.01
N CYS A 95 2.44 0.99 0.15
CA CYS A 95 3.46 0.96 -0.90
C CYS A 95 3.86 -0.50 -1.24
N ALA A 96 3.79 -1.38 -0.23
CA ALA A 96 4.06 -2.79 -0.39
C ALA A 96 3.11 -3.51 -1.36
N GLU A 97 1.89 -3.01 -1.59
CA GLU A 97 0.92 -3.67 -2.47
C GLU A 97 1.39 -3.73 -3.93
N CYS A 98 2.21 -2.75 -4.35
CA CYS A 98 2.84 -2.70 -5.67
C CYS A 98 4.32 -3.10 -5.63
N HIS A 99 5.04 -2.75 -4.56
CA HIS A 99 6.49 -2.97 -4.46
C HIS A 99 6.88 -4.33 -3.86
N THR A 100 5.93 -5.19 -3.48
CA THR A 100 6.20 -6.55 -2.96
C THR A 100 5.59 -7.59 -3.91
N PRO A 101 6.32 -8.66 -4.27
CA PRO A 101 5.75 -9.70 -5.13
C PRO A 101 4.69 -10.50 -4.37
N ARG A 102 3.75 -11.10 -5.12
CA ARG A 102 2.73 -11.99 -4.57
C ARG A 102 3.13 -13.46 -4.78
N ASN A 103 2.80 -14.30 -3.81
CA ASN A 103 2.98 -15.74 -3.89
C ASN A 103 1.88 -16.40 -4.76
N ALA A 104 1.96 -17.73 -4.94
CA ALA A 104 1.01 -18.50 -5.76
C ALA A 104 -0.46 -18.44 -5.27
N LEU A 105 -0.69 -18.06 -4.01
CA LEU A 105 -2.03 -17.86 -3.43
C LEU A 105 -2.49 -16.40 -3.49
N GLY A 106 -1.72 -15.51 -4.13
CA GLY A 106 -2.04 -14.09 -4.29
C GLY A 106 -1.77 -13.23 -3.04
N GLY A 107 -1.24 -13.80 -1.96
CA GLY A 107 -0.80 -13.04 -0.78
C GLY A 107 0.58 -12.40 -1.00
N PRO A 108 0.92 -11.29 -0.33
CA PRO A 108 2.24 -10.70 -0.42
C PRO A 108 3.31 -11.65 0.14
N ASP A 109 4.44 -11.78 -0.55
CA ASP A 109 5.59 -12.50 -0.03
C ASP A 109 6.43 -11.56 0.85
N LYS A 110 6.13 -11.60 2.17
CA LYS A 110 6.83 -10.78 3.17
C LYS A 110 8.34 -11.05 3.23
N THR A 111 8.85 -12.18 2.72
CA THR A 111 10.32 -12.42 2.66
C THR A 111 10.99 -11.50 1.63
N LEU A 112 10.24 -11.12 0.60
CA LEU A 112 10.63 -10.18 -0.46
C LEU A 112 9.97 -8.81 -0.27
N TRP A 113 9.64 -8.42 0.97
CA TRP A 113 9.06 -7.13 1.32
C TRP A 113 9.73 -5.95 0.61
N MET A 114 8.98 -5.24 -0.23
CA MET A 114 9.42 -4.08 -1.02
C MET A 114 10.63 -4.31 -1.93
N ALA A 115 10.90 -5.56 -2.33
CA ALA A 115 12.00 -5.92 -3.25
C ALA A 115 11.65 -5.75 -4.75
N GLY A 116 10.49 -5.18 -5.06
CA GLY A 116 9.96 -5.01 -6.41
C GLY A 116 9.07 -6.18 -6.84
N ALA A 117 8.27 -5.95 -7.88
CA ALA A 117 7.31 -6.94 -8.36
C ALA A 117 7.09 -6.84 -9.88
N PRO A 118 6.64 -7.90 -10.56
CA PRO A 118 6.08 -7.77 -11.90
C PRO A 118 4.90 -6.79 -11.91
N ASN A 119 4.76 -6.01 -12.98
CA ASN A 119 3.62 -5.11 -13.11
C ASN A 119 2.32 -5.94 -13.28
N PRO A 120 1.32 -5.81 -12.39
CA PRO A 120 0.07 -6.56 -12.52
C PRO A 120 -0.72 -6.21 -13.78
N ALA A 121 -0.50 -5.03 -14.38
CA ALA A 121 -1.14 -4.59 -15.62
C ALA A 121 -0.50 -5.16 -16.90
N GLY A 122 0.57 -5.97 -16.79
CA GLY A 122 1.22 -6.62 -17.93
C GLY A 122 2.72 -6.36 -17.99
N GLU A 123 3.17 -5.64 -19.01
CA GLU A 123 4.60 -5.44 -19.27
C GLU A 123 5.27 -4.50 -18.26
N GLY A 124 6.55 -4.77 -17.98
CA GLY A 124 7.37 -4.00 -17.07
C GLY A 124 7.44 -4.58 -15.65
N LYS A 125 8.14 -3.85 -14.77
CA LYS A 125 8.33 -4.21 -13.37
C LYS A 125 8.16 -2.96 -12.51
N ILE A 126 7.56 -3.15 -11.34
CA ILE A 126 7.61 -2.17 -10.25
C ILE A 126 8.98 -2.31 -9.58
N PRO A 127 9.77 -1.23 -9.45
CA PRO A 127 11.13 -1.31 -8.93
C PRO A 127 11.14 -1.70 -7.45
N GLY A 128 12.24 -2.30 -6.99
CA GLY A 128 12.47 -2.51 -5.57
C GLY A 128 12.88 -1.22 -4.86
N LEU A 129 12.52 -1.12 -3.59
CA LEU A 129 12.82 0.03 -2.73
C LEU A 129 13.96 -0.26 -1.74
N ARG A 130 14.46 -1.49 -1.72
CA ARG A 130 15.54 -1.93 -0.83
C ARG A 130 16.88 -1.29 -1.17
N GLN A 131 17.78 -1.31 -0.19
CA GLN A 131 19.18 -0.94 -0.43
C GLN A 131 19.80 -1.83 -1.52
N GLY A 132 20.51 -1.21 -2.47
CA GLY A 132 21.06 -1.88 -3.65
C GLY A 132 20.07 -2.03 -4.82
N GLN A 133 18.80 -1.66 -4.64
CA GLN A 133 17.82 -1.49 -5.73
C GLN A 133 17.44 -0.02 -5.94
N LEU A 134 17.43 0.77 -4.87
CA LEU A 134 17.22 2.21 -4.89
C LEU A 134 18.38 2.91 -4.15
N ASP A 135 19.32 3.44 -4.92
CA ASP A 135 20.54 4.06 -4.38
C ASP A 135 20.39 5.57 -4.11
N TRP A 136 19.18 6.10 -4.23
CA TRP A 136 18.86 7.49 -3.94
C TRP A 136 19.10 7.83 -2.46
N SER A 137 19.46 9.09 -2.19
CA SER A 137 19.50 9.62 -0.82
C SER A 137 18.09 9.73 -0.23
N ALA A 138 17.98 9.97 1.08
CA ALA A 138 16.67 10.22 1.69
C ALA A 138 16.05 11.52 1.15
N GLU A 139 16.89 12.52 0.92
CA GLU A 139 16.54 13.80 0.35
C GLU A 139 16.01 13.65 -1.08
N ASP A 140 16.65 12.83 -1.91
CA ASP A 140 16.20 12.51 -3.27
C ASP A 140 14.83 11.83 -3.27
N ILE A 141 14.60 10.87 -2.35
CA ILE A 141 13.31 10.20 -2.22
C ILE A 141 12.22 11.19 -1.82
N ALA A 142 12.49 12.03 -0.81
CA ALA A 142 11.53 13.04 -0.37
C ALA A 142 11.21 14.05 -1.49
N TYR A 143 12.23 14.48 -2.24
CA TYR A 143 12.07 15.38 -3.38
C TYR A 143 11.31 14.73 -4.55
N TYR A 144 11.53 13.45 -4.81
CA TYR A 144 10.76 12.70 -5.80
C TYR A 144 9.27 12.61 -5.40
N LEU A 145 8.97 12.35 -4.12
CA LEU A 145 7.60 12.33 -3.62
C LEU A 145 6.94 13.72 -3.60
N GLU A 146 7.75 14.78 -3.57
CA GLU A 146 7.28 16.16 -3.68
C GLU A 146 6.99 16.58 -5.13
N SER A 147 7.91 16.28 -6.05
CA SER A 147 7.96 16.90 -7.37
C SER A 147 7.69 15.94 -8.52
N GLY A 148 7.88 14.64 -8.28
CA GLY A 148 7.88 13.60 -9.31
C GLY A 148 9.16 13.48 -10.11
N PHE A 149 10.18 14.32 -9.87
CA PHE A 149 11.44 14.24 -10.60
C PHE A 149 12.44 13.31 -9.93
N THR A 150 13.11 12.47 -10.72
CA THR A 150 14.21 11.63 -10.26
C THR A 150 15.50 12.46 -10.15
N PRO A 151 16.52 11.98 -9.41
CA PRO A 151 17.83 12.65 -9.33
C PRO A 151 18.53 12.80 -10.68
N ASP A 152 18.22 11.92 -11.63
CA ASP A 152 18.76 11.92 -12.99
C ASP A 152 17.90 12.73 -13.98
N PHE A 153 17.00 13.59 -13.47
CA PHE A 153 16.11 14.47 -14.24
C PHE A 153 15.07 13.76 -15.11
N ASP A 154 14.74 12.51 -14.79
CA ASP A 154 13.56 11.83 -15.31
C ASP A 154 12.32 12.15 -14.45
N SER A 155 11.14 11.64 -14.80
CA SER A 155 9.89 11.90 -14.09
C SER A 155 9.10 10.62 -13.78
N ALA A 156 8.28 10.67 -12.73
CA ALA A 156 7.35 9.60 -12.38
C ALA A 156 6.37 9.35 -13.53
N GLY A 157 6.31 8.09 -13.97
CA GLY A 157 5.37 7.63 -15.00
C GLY A 157 4.33 6.65 -14.47
N GLY A 158 3.29 6.42 -15.28
CA GLY A 158 2.25 5.43 -14.99
C GLY A 158 1.54 5.67 -13.66
N GLN A 159 1.22 4.58 -12.96
CA GLN A 159 0.50 4.64 -11.67
C GLN A 159 1.29 5.37 -10.57
N MET A 160 2.62 5.40 -10.65
CA MET A 160 3.43 6.11 -9.66
C MET A 160 3.24 7.63 -9.75
N ALA A 161 2.89 8.18 -10.91
CA ALA A 161 2.59 9.61 -11.04
C ALA A 161 1.39 10.03 -10.17
N GLU A 162 0.33 9.20 -10.13
CA GLU A 162 -0.85 9.45 -9.27
C GLU A 162 -0.51 9.34 -7.78
N VAL A 163 0.38 8.40 -7.43
CA VAL A 163 0.89 8.28 -6.05
C VAL A 163 1.66 9.54 -5.69
N VAL A 164 2.60 9.99 -6.52
CA VAL A 164 3.37 11.22 -6.30
C VAL A 164 2.45 12.42 -6.18
N GLU A 165 1.40 12.56 -7.00
CA GLU A 165 0.45 13.67 -6.90
C GLU A 165 -0.17 13.75 -5.48
N ASN A 166 -0.53 12.60 -4.90
CA ASN A 166 -1.07 12.55 -3.55
C ASN A 166 0.01 12.77 -2.48
N MET A 167 1.20 12.19 -2.66
CA MET A 167 2.32 12.37 -1.73
C MET A 167 2.83 13.82 -1.70
N SER A 168 2.70 14.55 -2.81
CA SER A 168 3.09 15.96 -2.90
C SER A 168 2.30 16.88 -1.95
N LYS A 169 1.11 16.43 -1.52
CA LYS A 169 0.22 17.16 -0.59
C LYS A 169 0.57 16.93 0.88
N LEU A 170 1.46 15.99 1.17
CA LEU A 170 1.92 15.73 2.53
C LEU A 170 2.85 16.85 3.02
N ALA A 171 2.88 17.02 4.34
CA ALA A 171 3.86 17.90 4.96
C ALA A 171 5.29 17.41 4.64
N PRO A 172 6.28 18.33 4.53
CA PRO A 172 7.68 17.95 4.29
C PRO A 172 8.20 16.88 5.27
N GLU A 173 7.79 16.95 6.54
CA GLU A 173 8.20 16.02 7.59
C GLU A 173 7.67 14.60 7.36
N ASP A 174 6.46 14.47 6.80
CA ASP A 174 5.87 13.17 6.47
C ASP A 174 6.58 12.54 5.26
N ARG A 175 6.95 13.34 4.26
CA ARG A 175 7.76 12.87 3.11
C ARG A 175 9.16 12.44 3.57
N ALA A 176 9.76 13.19 4.49
CA ALA A 176 11.03 12.82 5.11
C ALA A 176 10.92 11.50 5.90
N ALA A 177 9.86 11.30 6.68
CA ALA A 177 9.63 10.06 7.41
C ALA A 177 9.45 8.86 6.47
N ILE A 178 8.72 9.02 5.36
CA ILE A 178 8.61 7.99 4.31
C ILE A 178 10.00 7.66 3.74
N ALA A 179 10.79 8.68 3.40
CA ALA A 179 12.14 8.48 2.87
C ALA A 179 13.05 7.76 3.88
N ALA A 180 13.03 8.15 5.15
CA ALA A 180 13.79 7.52 6.23
C ALA A 180 13.41 6.03 6.36
N TYR A 181 12.12 5.71 6.34
CA TYR A 181 11.65 4.32 6.36
C TYR A 181 12.13 3.52 5.13
N VAL A 182 12.03 4.08 3.92
CA VAL A 182 12.51 3.41 2.70
C VAL A 182 14.02 3.14 2.78
N LYS A 183 14.82 4.09 3.28
CA LYS A 183 16.26 3.89 3.48
C LYS A 183 16.58 2.83 4.54
N ALA A 184 15.70 2.63 5.53
CA ALA A 184 15.85 1.62 6.57
C ALA A 184 15.50 0.19 6.10
N LEU A 185 14.94 0.02 4.90
CA LEU A 185 14.68 -1.30 4.33
C LEU A 185 15.97 -2.11 4.19
N PRO A 186 15.93 -3.43 4.44
CA PRO A 186 17.11 -4.28 4.35
C PRO A 186 17.64 -4.32 2.91
N PRO A 187 18.92 -4.65 2.71
CA PRO A 187 19.47 -4.86 1.36
C PRO A 187 18.83 -6.06 0.67
N VAL A 188 18.96 -6.11 -0.66
CA VAL A 188 18.65 -7.32 -1.43
C VAL A 188 19.62 -8.44 -1.03
N GLN A 189 19.07 -9.62 -0.77
CA GLN A 189 19.84 -10.85 -0.57
C GLN A 189 20.21 -11.49 -1.90
#